data_AF-A0A9P5C1E5-F1
#
_entry.id   AF-A0A9P5C1E5-F1
#
_cell.length_a   1.000
_cell.length_b   1.000
_cell.length_c   1.000
_cell.angle_alpha   90.00
_cell.angle_beta   90.00
_cell.angle_gamma   90.00
#
_symmetry.space_group_name_H-M   'P 1'
#
loop_
_entity.id
_entity.type
_entity.pdbx_description
1 polymer ?
#
loop_
_entity_poly.entity_id
_entity_poly.type
_entity_poly.pdbx_seq_one_letter_code
_entity_poly.pdbx_strand_id
1 'polypeptide(L)'
;MATKTVAAQPASAQAQPPKVDLSSVKSQKSANSGPRKPRPKRPNYNEIHVKPLPLDVHPLPAFIPHNPLSIVRIAIALLSHSLRTPNSHKIVHQAYFSEDTQSIHVTDAESIRALWEQGFWGKGSLSRSEPQWLLAERRRRGIEAQTASTQVTQARREERRQFKLERAKAQREAIEKQLREEGKLVVDGTLNDLVEDGAASESPMGTVYTPEAGDIVGPTGDNIVSEVSETIADKAPAWGEDGAVDVEAEEIKDIEHLQLTPEEAFYLTYVLGALEIVDGNYLGGITATPALPAWYLLRLYSAYALSPVDDAAIIGLKKLFQYRERLAQKTAALPNAQQIDPDNSFLLKYVVYHHFRSLGWVVRPGIKFAVDYLLYLRGPAFHHAEFGVQIIPSYSHPYWSETPERIKYKNQKESKDWWWFHRVNRVQTAVMKTLVLVYVEVPPPWDGETKQNALSIDIGQVLKTYTVREVVFKRWSPSRNRD
;
A
#
# COMPACT_ATOMS: atom_id res chain seq x y z
N MET A 1 71.37 48.34 6.40
CA MET A 1 72.53 48.10 5.50
C MET A 1 72.99 46.67 5.69
N ALA A 2 73.43 45.98 4.62
CA ALA A 2 74.21 44.72 4.63
C ALA A 2 73.57 43.48 5.35
N THR A 3 73.78 42.22 4.93
CA THR A 3 74.41 41.65 3.72
C THR A 3 73.89 40.23 3.40
N LYS A 4 74.16 39.79 2.16
CA LYS A 4 74.35 38.41 1.65
C LYS A 4 75.01 37.42 2.64
N THR A 5 74.95 36.08 2.58
CA THR A 5 74.25 34.97 1.82
C THR A 5 74.51 33.65 2.62
N VAL A 6 74.43 32.36 2.23
CA VAL A 6 74.31 31.57 0.97
C VAL A 6 73.86 30.10 1.27
N ALA A 7 73.39 29.36 0.24
CA ALA A 7 73.31 27.87 0.14
C ALA A 7 72.32 27.08 1.07
N ALA A 8 71.85 25.86 0.73
CA ALA A 8 71.63 25.19 -0.58
C ALA A 8 70.82 23.86 -0.46
N GLN A 9 70.13 23.46 -1.56
CA GLN A 9 69.64 22.08 -1.89
C GLN A 9 68.55 21.43 -0.99
N PRO A 10 67.88 20.34 -1.44
CA PRO A 10 67.12 20.27 -2.70
C PRO A 10 65.73 19.62 -2.55
N ALA A 11 64.84 19.80 -3.53
CA ALA A 11 63.61 19.01 -3.69
C ALA A 11 63.42 18.60 -5.16
N SER A 12 62.98 17.36 -5.40
CA SER A 12 62.93 16.75 -6.73
C SER A 12 61.68 17.12 -7.52
N ALA A 13 61.87 17.42 -8.82
CA ALA A 13 60.76 17.59 -9.76
C ALA A 13 60.18 16.22 -10.15
N GLN A 14 58.86 16.05 -10.01
CA GLN A 14 58.15 14.91 -10.58
C GLN A 14 57.78 15.19 -12.04
N ALA A 15 57.98 14.21 -12.92
CA ALA A 15 57.67 14.32 -14.34
C ALA A 15 56.16 14.26 -14.61
N GLN A 16 55.69 15.00 -15.60
CA GLN A 16 54.30 14.93 -16.07
C GLN A 16 54.10 13.70 -16.97
N PRO A 17 52.98 12.96 -16.86
CA PRO A 17 52.64 11.88 -17.79
C PRO A 17 52.28 12.44 -19.18
N PRO A 18 52.49 11.66 -20.26
CA PRO A 18 52.20 12.10 -21.63
C PRO A 18 50.71 12.27 -21.89
N LYS A 19 50.36 13.24 -22.73
CA LYS A 19 49.01 13.38 -23.30
C LYS A 19 48.78 12.27 -24.33
N VAL A 20 47.59 11.67 -24.31
CA VAL A 20 47.12 10.70 -25.32
C VAL A 20 45.84 11.27 -25.94
N ASP A 21 45.80 11.36 -27.27
CA ASP A 21 44.69 12.01 -27.97
C ASP A 21 43.41 11.17 -27.97
N LEU A 22 42.32 11.75 -27.46
CA LEU A 22 41.01 11.12 -27.32
C LEU A 22 40.19 11.16 -28.62
N SER A 23 40.73 10.63 -29.73
CA SER A 23 40.15 10.87 -31.07
C SER A 23 39.93 9.67 -32.02
N SER A 24 39.97 8.40 -31.56
CA SER A 24 39.49 7.28 -32.41
C SER A 24 39.09 5.97 -31.69
N VAL A 25 38.05 5.97 -30.85
CA VAL A 25 37.33 4.71 -30.47
C VAL A 25 35.82 4.88 -30.61
N LYS A 26 35.31 4.74 -31.84
CA LYS A 26 33.87 4.52 -32.08
C LYS A 26 33.57 3.05 -31.82
N SER A 27 33.08 2.71 -30.63
CA SER A 27 32.57 1.36 -30.35
C SER A 27 31.35 1.08 -31.25
N GLN A 28 31.54 0.18 -32.22
CA GLN A 28 30.44 -0.34 -33.03
C GLN A 28 29.52 -1.18 -32.16
N LYS A 29 28.39 -0.62 -31.74
CA LYS A 29 27.30 -1.41 -31.16
C LYS A 29 26.78 -2.36 -32.24
N SER A 30 26.79 -3.65 -31.96
CA SER A 30 26.23 -4.68 -32.84
C SER A 30 24.75 -4.37 -33.14
N ALA A 31 24.40 -4.28 -34.42
CA ALA A 31 23.10 -3.80 -34.87
C ALA A 31 21.98 -4.87 -34.80
N ASN A 32 22.26 -6.05 -34.25
CA ASN A 32 21.30 -7.15 -34.11
C ASN A 32 20.40 -6.95 -32.89
N SER A 33 19.43 -6.03 -33.02
CA SER A 33 18.19 -6.10 -32.25
C SER A 33 17.01 -6.16 -33.21
N GLY A 34 16.43 -7.35 -33.38
CA GLY A 34 15.24 -7.54 -34.21
C GLY A 34 14.06 -6.68 -33.76
N PRO A 35 13.04 -6.47 -34.63
CA PRO A 35 11.94 -5.56 -34.36
C PRO A 35 11.18 -5.98 -33.09
N ARG A 36 11.39 -5.21 -32.01
CA ARG A 36 10.76 -5.47 -30.71
C ARG A 36 9.24 -5.38 -30.85
N LYS A 37 8.54 -6.53 -30.76
CA LYS A 37 7.07 -6.63 -30.80
C LYS A 37 6.46 -5.49 -29.95
N PRO A 38 5.52 -4.69 -30.49
CA PRO A 38 5.01 -3.50 -29.81
C PRO A 38 4.38 -3.92 -28.48
N ARG A 39 4.81 -3.28 -27.39
CA ARG A 39 4.25 -3.57 -26.06
C ARG A 39 2.76 -3.23 -26.07
N PRO A 40 1.88 -4.09 -25.52
CA PRO A 40 0.47 -3.73 -25.36
C PRO A 40 0.36 -2.42 -24.58
N LYS A 41 -0.45 -1.49 -25.09
CA LYS A 41 -0.71 -0.22 -24.39
C LYS A 41 -1.33 -0.54 -23.04
N ARG A 42 -0.85 0.11 -21.97
CA ARG A 42 -1.51 0.05 -20.67
C ARG A 42 -2.91 0.68 -20.79
N PRO A 43 -3.90 0.20 -20.02
CA PRO A 43 -5.17 0.92 -19.87
C PRO A 43 -4.92 2.37 -19.44
N ASN A 44 -5.72 3.32 -19.92
CA ASN A 44 -5.59 4.70 -19.50
C ASN A 44 -6.18 4.88 -18.10
N TYR A 45 -5.35 4.73 -17.07
CA TYR A 45 -5.76 4.91 -15.68
C TYR A 45 -6.39 6.29 -15.41
N ASN A 46 -6.14 7.33 -16.23
CA ASN A 46 -6.83 8.61 -16.09
C ASN A 46 -8.31 8.57 -16.53
N GLU A 47 -8.68 7.68 -17.45
CA GLU A 47 -10.07 7.45 -17.89
C GLU A 47 -10.81 6.52 -16.91
N ILE A 48 -10.10 5.53 -16.35
CA ILE A 48 -10.63 4.61 -15.34
C ILE A 48 -10.93 5.36 -14.03
N HIS A 49 -9.97 6.17 -13.55
CA HIS A 49 -10.08 6.92 -12.30
C HIS A 49 -10.43 8.40 -12.53
N VAL A 50 -11.40 8.69 -13.40
CA VAL A 50 -11.94 10.07 -13.59
C VAL A 50 -12.62 10.56 -12.32
N LYS A 51 -13.40 9.70 -11.66
CA LYS A 51 -14.09 10.01 -10.42
C LYS A 51 -13.21 9.65 -9.21
N PRO A 52 -12.92 10.57 -8.27
CA PRO A 52 -12.13 10.29 -7.08
C PRO A 52 -12.95 9.67 -5.93
N LEU A 53 -14.29 9.69 -6.05
CA LEU A 53 -15.28 9.24 -5.06
C LEU A 53 -16.44 8.56 -5.81
N PRO A 54 -17.18 7.62 -5.18
CA PRO A 54 -18.30 6.89 -5.79
C PRO A 54 -19.59 7.72 -5.76
N LEU A 55 -19.53 8.97 -6.23
CA LEU A 55 -20.61 9.95 -6.22
C LEU A 55 -20.61 10.77 -7.51
N ASP A 56 -21.80 11.13 -7.99
CA ASP A 56 -21.93 12.07 -9.12
C ASP A 56 -21.91 13.52 -8.62
N VAL A 57 -20.79 14.21 -8.87
CA VAL A 57 -20.61 15.62 -8.54
C VAL A 57 -21.26 16.48 -9.63
N HIS A 58 -22.11 17.42 -9.21
CA HIS A 58 -22.78 18.40 -10.07
C HIS A 58 -22.17 19.80 -9.88
N PRO A 59 -20.99 20.10 -10.48
CA PRO A 59 -20.31 21.37 -10.25
C PRO A 59 -21.09 22.56 -10.83
N LEU A 60 -21.02 23.70 -10.14
CA LEU A 60 -21.53 24.96 -10.68
C LEU A 60 -20.69 25.40 -11.90
N PRO A 61 -21.29 26.12 -12.87
CA PRO A 61 -20.55 26.72 -13.98
C PRO A 61 -19.40 27.62 -13.48
N ALA A 62 -18.27 27.61 -14.17
CA ALA A 62 -17.14 28.46 -13.82
C ALA A 62 -17.52 29.94 -13.83
N PHE A 63 -17.23 30.65 -12.74
CA PHE A 63 -17.43 32.09 -12.63
C PHE A 63 -16.38 32.83 -13.46
N ILE A 64 -16.82 33.79 -14.28
CA ILE A 64 -15.96 34.62 -15.14
C ILE A 64 -16.27 36.07 -14.79
N PRO A 65 -15.45 36.75 -13.95
CA PRO A 65 -15.79 38.06 -13.39
C PRO A 65 -16.17 39.14 -14.40
N HIS A 66 -15.56 39.10 -15.60
CA HIS A 66 -15.80 40.06 -16.68
C HIS A 66 -17.02 39.73 -17.57
N ASN A 67 -17.69 38.60 -17.34
CA ASN A 67 -18.85 38.17 -18.12
C ASN A 67 -20.10 38.06 -17.22
N PRO A 68 -21.07 39.00 -17.29
CA PRO A 68 -22.27 38.95 -16.46
C PRO A 68 -23.16 37.73 -16.76
N LEU A 69 -23.07 37.14 -17.96
CA LEU A 69 -23.77 35.89 -18.29
C LEU A 69 -23.26 34.70 -17.47
N SER A 70 -22.03 34.76 -16.91
CA SER A 70 -21.56 33.72 -15.99
C SER A 70 -22.32 33.75 -14.66
N ILE A 71 -22.62 34.94 -14.14
CA ILE A 71 -23.48 35.13 -12.95
C ILE A 71 -24.88 34.61 -13.23
N VAL A 72 -25.48 34.97 -14.38
CA VAL A 72 -26.81 34.48 -14.78
C VAL A 72 -26.82 32.94 -14.90
N ARG A 73 -25.78 32.34 -15.49
CA ARG A 73 -25.66 30.88 -15.63
C ARG A 73 -25.50 30.17 -14.29
N ILE A 74 -24.77 30.76 -13.34
CA ILE A 74 -24.64 30.25 -11.96
C ILE A 74 -25.96 30.42 -11.19
N ALA A 75 -26.65 31.55 -11.35
CA ALA A 75 -27.95 31.80 -10.72
C ALA A 75 -29.02 30.82 -11.23
N ILE A 76 -29.07 30.54 -12.54
CA ILE A 76 -29.94 29.51 -13.12
C ILE A 76 -29.57 28.12 -12.59
N ALA A 77 -28.28 27.77 -12.48
CA ALA A 77 -27.85 26.50 -11.91
C ALA A 77 -28.29 26.35 -10.45
N LEU A 78 -28.02 27.35 -9.60
CA LEU A 78 -28.44 27.39 -8.20
C LEU A 78 -29.98 27.32 -8.04
N LEU A 79 -30.73 28.08 -8.84
CA LEU A 79 -32.20 28.03 -8.85
C LEU A 79 -32.69 26.63 -9.24
N SER A 80 -32.12 26.03 -10.28
CA SER A 80 -32.51 24.69 -10.74
C SER A 80 -32.20 23.62 -9.68
N HIS A 81 -31.02 23.67 -9.03
CA HIS A 81 -30.65 22.77 -7.95
C HIS A 81 -31.51 23.00 -6.68
N SER A 82 -31.94 24.24 -6.41
CA SER A 82 -32.83 24.56 -5.28
C SER A 82 -34.28 24.13 -5.50
N LEU A 83 -34.73 24.02 -6.76
CA LEU A 83 -36.07 23.55 -7.12
C LEU A 83 -36.12 22.03 -7.34
N ARG A 84 -35.00 21.45 -7.79
CA ARG A 84 -34.80 20.00 -8.00
C ARG A 84 -33.34 19.65 -7.68
N THR A 85 -33.08 19.24 -6.45
CA THR A 85 -31.75 18.79 -6.02
C THR A 85 -31.33 17.57 -6.83
N PRO A 86 -30.21 17.61 -7.58
CA PRO A 86 -29.76 16.44 -8.35
C PRO A 86 -29.24 15.36 -7.40
N ASN A 87 -29.73 14.13 -7.55
CA ASN A 87 -29.27 13.01 -6.71
C ASN A 87 -27.84 12.60 -7.09
N SER A 88 -26.90 12.79 -6.16
CA SER A 88 -25.50 12.37 -6.29
C SER A 88 -25.30 10.86 -6.09
N HIS A 89 -26.28 10.20 -5.44
CA HIS A 89 -26.29 8.81 -5.01
C HIS A 89 -27.16 7.95 -5.93
N LYS A 90 -26.67 7.71 -7.15
CA LYS A 90 -27.42 6.90 -8.15
C LYS A 90 -27.35 5.39 -7.88
N ILE A 91 -26.28 4.94 -7.25
CA ILE A 91 -26.04 3.55 -6.86
C ILE A 91 -25.56 3.59 -5.42
N VAL A 92 -26.12 2.73 -4.57
CA VAL A 92 -25.63 2.47 -3.22
C VAL A 92 -25.16 1.03 -3.21
N HIS A 93 -23.89 0.82 -2.90
CA HIS A 93 -23.26 -0.50 -2.96
C HIS A 93 -23.58 -1.30 -1.69
N GLN A 94 -23.77 -2.61 -1.80
CA GLN A 94 -23.99 -3.49 -0.64
C GLN A 94 -22.72 -4.22 -0.24
N ALA A 95 -22.48 -4.32 1.07
CA ALA A 95 -21.39 -5.07 1.66
C ALA A 95 -21.82 -5.86 2.89
N TYR A 96 -21.10 -6.93 3.19
CA TYR A 96 -21.41 -7.84 4.28
C TYR A 96 -20.36 -7.72 5.39
N PHE A 97 -20.79 -7.62 6.64
CA PHE A 97 -19.87 -7.71 7.78
C PHE A 97 -19.57 -9.18 8.08
N SER A 98 -18.30 -9.57 7.95
CA SER A 98 -17.79 -10.89 8.32
C SER A 98 -17.18 -10.82 9.71
N GLU A 99 -17.80 -11.50 10.66
CA GLU A 99 -17.35 -11.53 12.06
C GLU A 99 -16.01 -12.28 12.21
N ASP A 100 -15.88 -13.44 11.56
CA ASP A 100 -14.68 -14.31 11.62
C ASP A 100 -13.41 -13.60 11.15
N THR A 101 -13.56 -12.69 10.18
CA THR A 101 -12.45 -11.92 9.60
C THR A 101 -12.39 -10.48 10.09
N GLN A 102 -13.33 -10.07 10.96
CA GLN A 102 -13.49 -8.72 11.49
C GLN A 102 -13.44 -7.63 10.41
N SER A 103 -14.01 -7.90 9.24
CA SER A 103 -13.86 -7.07 8.05
C SER A 103 -15.11 -7.04 7.17
N ILE A 104 -15.17 -6.05 6.27
CA ILE A 104 -16.35 -5.76 5.45
C ILE A 104 -16.07 -6.26 4.03
N HIS A 105 -16.92 -7.13 3.49
CA HIS A 105 -16.72 -7.77 2.17
C HIS A 105 -17.74 -7.25 1.17
N VAL A 106 -17.27 -6.72 0.04
CA VAL A 106 -18.10 -6.48 -1.15
C VAL A 106 -17.90 -7.67 -2.11
N THR A 107 -18.99 -8.33 -2.50
CA THR A 107 -18.97 -9.54 -3.33
C THR A 107 -19.54 -9.35 -4.73
N ASP A 108 -20.36 -8.32 -4.94
CA ASP A 108 -20.87 -7.96 -6.27
C ASP A 108 -19.77 -7.36 -7.15
N ALA A 109 -19.59 -7.90 -8.36
CA ALA A 109 -18.54 -7.50 -9.29
C ALA A 109 -18.67 -6.04 -9.75
N GLU A 110 -19.90 -5.51 -9.93
CA GLU A 110 -20.09 -4.11 -10.31
C GLU A 110 -19.69 -3.17 -9.17
N SER A 111 -20.10 -3.48 -7.94
CA SER A 111 -19.74 -2.73 -6.72
C SER A 111 -18.25 -2.82 -6.38
N ILE A 112 -17.64 -4.01 -6.49
CA ILE A 112 -16.20 -4.23 -6.35
C ILE A 112 -15.44 -3.29 -7.31
N ARG A 113 -15.85 -3.29 -8.58
CA ARG A 113 -15.24 -2.47 -9.63
C ARG A 113 -15.46 -0.98 -9.40
N ALA A 114 -16.70 -0.57 -9.17
CA ALA A 114 -17.08 0.82 -8.96
C ALA A 114 -16.34 1.44 -7.77
N LEU A 115 -16.25 0.75 -6.63
CA LEU A 115 -15.51 1.24 -5.46
C LEU A 115 -13.99 1.27 -5.73
N TRP A 116 -13.42 0.29 -6.44
CA TRP A 116 -11.99 0.32 -6.72
C TRP A 116 -11.62 1.43 -7.72
N GLU A 117 -12.38 1.59 -8.81
CA GLU A 117 -12.17 2.63 -9.81
C GLU A 117 -12.45 4.03 -9.22
N GLN A 118 -13.52 4.19 -8.45
CA GLN A 118 -14.00 5.48 -7.92
C GLN A 118 -13.50 5.79 -6.50
N GLY A 119 -12.18 5.60 -6.28
CA GLY A 119 -11.50 6.04 -5.04
C GLY A 119 -10.48 5.07 -4.44
N PHE A 120 -10.23 3.91 -5.06
CA PHE A 120 -9.32 2.86 -4.55
C PHE A 120 -9.70 2.29 -3.18
N TRP A 121 -10.98 2.24 -2.83
CA TRP A 121 -11.44 1.67 -1.56
C TRP A 121 -11.15 0.15 -1.50
N GLY A 122 -10.74 -0.35 -0.33
CA GLY A 122 -10.62 -1.78 -0.06
C GLY A 122 -9.55 -2.51 -0.88
N LYS A 123 -9.38 -3.81 -0.67
CA LYS A 123 -8.39 -4.63 -1.38
C LYS A 123 -9.01 -5.96 -1.77
N GLY A 124 -8.87 -6.38 -3.03
CA GLY A 124 -9.25 -7.72 -3.45
C GLY A 124 -8.57 -8.78 -2.58
N SER A 125 -9.31 -9.75 -2.05
CA SER A 125 -8.81 -10.72 -1.07
C SER A 125 -7.70 -11.63 -1.63
N LEU A 126 -7.81 -12.05 -2.88
CA LEU A 126 -6.87 -12.95 -3.56
C LEU A 126 -5.81 -12.19 -4.39
N SER A 127 -6.11 -10.95 -4.77
CA SER A 127 -5.26 -10.07 -5.57
C SER A 127 -4.40 -9.13 -4.71
N ARG A 128 -3.45 -8.44 -5.38
CA ARG A 128 -2.46 -7.59 -4.69
C ARG A 128 -2.94 -6.18 -4.37
N SER A 129 -3.85 -5.61 -5.17
CA SER A 129 -4.30 -4.22 -5.03
C SER A 129 -5.60 -3.95 -5.79
N GLU A 130 -5.62 -4.25 -7.08
CA GLU A 130 -6.80 -4.27 -7.97
C GLU A 130 -7.41 -5.68 -7.94
N PRO A 131 -8.75 -5.84 -7.86
CA PRO A 131 -9.41 -7.13 -7.98
C PRO A 131 -9.28 -7.65 -9.41
N GLN A 132 -8.48 -8.68 -9.60
CA GLN A 132 -8.11 -9.23 -10.92
C GLN A 132 -8.09 -10.77 -10.93
N TRP A 133 -8.55 -11.44 -9.87
CA TRP A 133 -8.44 -12.89 -9.73
C TRP A 133 -9.16 -13.64 -10.84
N LEU A 134 -10.44 -13.32 -11.11
CA LEU A 134 -11.22 -13.96 -12.17
C LEU A 134 -10.56 -13.85 -13.55
N LEU A 135 -10.10 -12.65 -13.91
CA LEU A 135 -9.37 -12.42 -15.16
C LEU A 135 -8.05 -13.20 -15.19
N ALA A 136 -7.38 -13.38 -14.05
CA ALA A 136 -6.15 -14.17 -13.95
C ALA A 136 -6.40 -15.68 -14.06
N GLU A 137 -7.50 -16.18 -13.54
CA GLU A 137 -7.90 -17.59 -13.62
C GLU A 137 -8.41 -17.95 -15.03
N ARG A 138 -9.23 -17.09 -15.67
CA ARG A 138 -9.61 -17.24 -17.09
C ARG A 138 -8.38 -17.30 -18.01
N ARG A 139 -7.41 -16.40 -17.80
CA ARG A 139 -6.11 -16.42 -18.52
C ARG A 139 -5.22 -17.61 -18.16
N ARG A 140 -5.35 -18.20 -16.96
CA ARG A 140 -4.66 -19.46 -16.60
C ARG A 140 -5.25 -20.65 -17.34
N ARG A 141 -6.58 -20.71 -17.50
CA ARG A 141 -7.30 -21.78 -18.22
C ARG A 141 -7.31 -21.62 -19.75
N GLY A 142 -6.63 -20.61 -20.30
CA GLY A 142 -6.55 -20.36 -21.74
C GLY A 142 -7.74 -19.63 -22.37
N ILE A 143 -8.78 -19.35 -21.60
CA ILE A 143 -10.06 -18.75 -22.07
C ILE A 143 -9.89 -17.28 -22.50
N GLU A 144 -8.90 -16.57 -21.95
CA GLU A 144 -8.56 -15.19 -22.32
C GLU A 144 -7.08 -15.07 -22.72
N ALA A 145 -6.78 -14.22 -23.71
CA ALA A 145 -5.44 -14.08 -24.27
C ALA A 145 -4.39 -13.52 -23.29
N GLN A 146 -3.14 -13.98 -23.42
CA GLN A 146 -2.03 -13.80 -22.47
C GLN A 146 -1.43 -12.36 -22.38
N THR A 147 -2.25 -11.33 -22.13
CA THR A 147 -1.84 -9.92 -22.23
C THR A 147 -1.62 -9.22 -20.88
N ALA A 148 -1.48 -9.95 -19.77
CA ALA A 148 -1.35 -9.36 -18.44
C ALA A 148 0.09 -8.93 -18.09
N SER A 149 0.26 -7.66 -17.72
CA SER A 149 1.57 -7.10 -17.35
C SER A 149 2.19 -7.73 -16.09
N THR A 150 1.38 -8.38 -15.24
CA THR A 150 1.80 -9.19 -14.10
C THR A 150 2.49 -10.48 -14.54
N GLN A 151 1.88 -11.25 -15.45
CA GLN A 151 2.45 -12.45 -16.05
C GLN A 151 3.75 -12.12 -16.81
N VAL A 152 3.75 -11.07 -17.63
CA VAL A 152 4.97 -10.56 -18.30
C VAL A 152 6.05 -10.11 -17.30
N THR A 153 5.67 -9.74 -16.07
CA THR A 153 6.63 -9.42 -14.99
C THR A 153 7.08 -10.65 -14.20
N GLN A 154 6.33 -11.76 -14.23
CA GLN A 154 6.70 -13.07 -13.66
C GLN A 154 7.61 -13.85 -14.61
N ALA A 155 7.24 -13.96 -15.90
CA ALA A 155 8.13 -14.49 -16.94
C ALA A 155 9.49 -13.77 -16.90
N ARG A 156 9.52 -12.42 -16.91
CA ARG A 156 10.75 -11.63 -16.71
C ARG A 156 11.44 -11.80 -15.36
N ARG A 157 10.88 -12.46 -14.35
CA ARG A 157 11.55 -12.84 -13.10
C ARG A 157 12.06 -14.28 -13.16
N GLU A 158 11.34 -15.16 -13.84
CA GLU A 158 11.77 -16.53 -14.16
C GLU A 158 12.93 -16.52 -15.17
N GLU A 159 12.83 -15.79 -16.30
CA GLU A 159 13.92 -15.49 -17.24
C GLU A 159 15.17 -14.98 -16.49
N ARG A 160 15.02 -13.98 -15.61
CA ARG A 160 16.13 -13.43 -14.80
C ARG A 160 16.59 -14.33 -13.65
N ARG A 161 15.85 -15.39 -13.32
CA ARG A 161 16.28 -16.43 -12.38
C ARG A 161 17.05 -17.52 -13.12
N GLN A 162 16.54 -17.97 -14.27
CA GLN A 162 17.20 -18.90 -15.20
C GLN A 162 18.53 -18.31 -15.67
N PHE A 163 18.55 -17.10 -16.22
CA PHE A 163 19.79 -16.41 -16.62
C PHE A 163 20.81 -16.28 -15.48
N LYS A 164 20.36 -16.06 -14.24
CA LYS A 164 21.26 -16.03 -13.07
C LYS A 164 21.79 -17.42 -12.70
N LEU A 165 20.95 -18.44 -12.74
CA LEU A 165 21.29 -19.82 -12.40
C LEU A 165 22.19 -20.46 -13.47
N GLU A 166 21.93 -20.20 -14.75
CA GLU A 166 22.77 -20.63 -15.87
C GLU A 166 24.10 -19.87 -15.90
N ARG A 167 24.12 -18.56 -15.60
CA ARG A 167 25.38 -17.83 -15.38
C ARG A 167 26.17 -18.39 -14.20
N ALA A 168 25.53 -18.69 -13.08
CA ALA A 168 26.19 -19.30 -11.92
C ALA A 168 26.75 -20.70 -12.27
N LYS A 169 25.98 -21.52 -13.01
CA LYS A 169 26.42 -22.81 -13.52
C LYS A 169 27.62 -22.69 -14.46
N ALA A 170 27.59 -21.79 -15.45
CA ALA A 170 28.70 -21.56 -16.38
C ALA A 170 29.97 -21.06 -15.65
N GLN A 171 29.81 -20.19 -14.63
CA GLN A 171 30.93 -19.77 -13.77
C GLN A 171 31.48 -20.95 -12.95
N ARG A 172 30.62 -21.82 -12.42
CA ARG A 172 31.02 -23.01 -11.66
C ARG A 172 31.76 -24.04 -12.53
N GLU A 173 31.28 -24.29 -13.76
CA GLU A 173 31.96 -25.16 -14.74
C GLU A 173 33.30 -24.59 -15.23
N ALA A 174 33.42 -23.26 -15.36
CA ALA A 174 34.69 -22.61 -15.69
C ALA A 174 35.73 -22.75 -14.57
N ILE A 175 35.31 -22.55 -13.31
CA ILE A 175 36.18 -22.74 -12.13
C ILE A 175 36.62 -24.20 -11.99
N GLU A 176 35.72 -25.16 -12.23
CA GLU A 176 36.07 -26.60 -12.16
C GLU A 176 37.09 -27.00 -13.23
N LYS A 177 36.97 -26.47 -14.46
CA LYS A 177 37.98 -26.67 -15.51
C LYS A 177 39.33 -26.08 -15.12
N GLN A 178 39.36 -24.83 -14.64
CA GLN A 178 40.60 -24.19 -14.20
C GLN A 178 41.28 -24.98 -13.06
N LEU A 179 40.53 -25.44 -12.05
CA LEU A 179 41.10 -26.22 -10.94
C LEU A 179 41.61 -27.61 -11.38
N ARG A 180 40.99 -28.20 -12.41
CA ARG A 180 41.45 -29.47 -13.03
C ARG A 180 42.70 -29.25 -13.90
N GLU A 181 42.82 -28.10 -14.56
CA GLU A 181 44.04 -27.67 -15.30
C GLU A 181 45.20 -27.27 -14.36
N GLU A 182 44.91 -26.63 -13.23
CA GLU A 182 45.87 -26.35 -12.14
C GLU A 182 46.31 -27.61 -11.37
N GLY A 183 45.71 -28.77 -11.65
CA GLY A 183 45.99 -30.03 -10.94
C GLY A 183 45.51 -30.07 -9.49
N LYS A 184 44.75 -29.06 -9.04
CA LYS A 184 44.17 -28.97 -7.70
C LYS A 184 42.91 -29.83 -7.51
N LEU A 185 42.41 -30.44 -8.59
CA LEU A 185 41.20 -31.26 -8.60
C LEU A 185 41.49 -32.63 -9.22
N VAL A 186 41.20 -33.70 -8.49
CA VAL A 186 41.46 -35.09 -8.91
C VAL A 186 40.63 -35.43 -10.17
N VAL A 187 41.15 -36.30 -11.03
CA VAL A 187 40.56 -36.65 -12.34
C VAL A 187 39.05 -36.94 -12.26
N ASP A 188 38.63 -37.72 -11.27
CA ASP A 188 37.24 -38.18 -11.05
C ASP A 188 36.53 -37.42 -9.91
N GLY A 189 37.16 -36.38 -9.36
CA GLY A 189 36.58 -35.54 -8.31
C GLY A 189 35.61 -34.49 -8.86
N THR A 190 34.73 -33.99 -7.99
CA THR A 190 33.79 -32.92 -8.27
C THR A 190 34.00 -31.70 -7.37
N LEU A 191 33.48 -30.55 -7.78
CA LEU A 191 33.58 -29.31 -7.00
C LEU A 191 32.80 -29.36 -5.66
N ASN A 192 31.93 -30.36 -5.44
CA ASN A 192 31.27 -30.57 -4.14
C ASN A 192 32.25 -31.09 -3.09
N ASP A 193 33.14 -32.01 -3.48
CA ASP A 193 34.04 -32.70 -2.56
C ASP A 193 34.99 -31.69 -1.88
N LEU A 194 35.47 -30.71 -2.64
CA LEU A 194 36.26 -29.57 -2.15
C LEU A 194 35.50 -28.62 -1.19
N VAL A 195 34.16 -28.64 -1.20
CA VAL A 195 33.31 -27.86 -0.28
C VAL A 195 32.99 -28.68 0.98
N GLU A 196 32.81 -30.00 0.86
CA GLU A 196 32.64 -30.91 2.02
C GLU A 196 33.95 -31.06 2.82
N ASP A 197 35.11 -31.12 2.16
CA ASP A 197 36.44 -31.06 2.78
C ASP A 197 36.79 -29.65 3.33
N GLY A 198 35.94 -28.65 3.11
CA GLY A 198 36.10 -27.29 3.63
C GLY A 198 37.20 -26.45 2.97
N ALA A 199 37.80 -26.92 1.87
CA ALA A 199 38.81 -26.19 1.10
C ALA A 199 38.24 -25.01 0.29
N ALA A 200 36.93 -25.03 0.02
CA ALA A 200 36.20 -23.94 -0.65
C ALA A 200 34.85 -23.67 0.04
N SER A 201 34.34 -22.44 -0.10
CA SER A 201 33.06 -22.03 0.51
C SER A 201 32.01 -21.67 -0.55
N GLU A 202 30.81 -22.26 -0.47
CA GLU A 202 29.71 -21.97 -1.40
C GLU A 202 28.74 -20.92 -0.83
N SER A 203 28.30 -19.97 -1.66
CA SER A 203 27.27 -19.00 -1.30
C SER A 203 25.86 -19.57 -1.43
N PRO A 204 24.84 -18.98 -0.77
CA PRO A 204 23.43 -19.33 -0.97
C PRO A 204 22.88 -19.15 -2.40
N MET A 205 23.69 -18.70 -3.36
CA MET A 205 23.38 -18.60 -4.79
C MET A 205 24.19 -19.57 -5.67
N GLY A 206 24.93 -20.52 -5.08
CA GLY A 206 25.71 -21.54 -5.82
C GLY A 206 27.06 -21.05 -6.36
N THR A 207 27.62 -19.98 -5.78
CA THR A 207 28.94 -19.45 -6.19
C THR A 207 30.01 -19.89 -5.18
N VAL A 208 31.01 -20.63 -5.64
CA VAL A 208 32.10 -21.15 -4.80
C VAL A 208 33.28 -20.18 -4.77
N TYR A 209 33.88 -19.99 -3.59
CA TYR A 209 35.08 -19.19 -3.37
C TYR A 209 36.20 -20.03 -2.74
N THR A 210 37.43 -19.91 -3.25
CA THR A 210 38.64 -20.49 -2.67
C THR A 210 39.47 -19.41 -1.94
N PRO A 211 40.22 -19.77 -0.88
CA PRO A 211 40.90 -18.78 -0.03
C PRO A 211 42.13 -18.11 -0.68
N GLU A 212 42.68 -18.67 -1.76
CA GLU A 212 43.87 -18.13 -2.44
C GLU A 212 43.55 -17.08 -3.54
N ALA A 213 42.28 -16.98 -3.97
CA ALA A 213 41.89 -16.23 -5.17
C ALA A 213 41.81 -14.70 -4.95
N GLY A 214 42.97 -14.07 -4.73
CA GLY A 214 43.10 -12.61 -4.62
C GLY A 214 42.85 -11.84 -5.92
N ASP A 215 43.08 -12.48 -7.08
CA ASP A 215 42.83 -11.92 -8.41
C ASP A 215 41.81 -12.78 -9.17
N ILE A 216 40.79 -12.14 -9.76
CA ILE A 216 39.71 -12.83 -10.50
C ILE A 216 40.14 -13.04 -11.95
N VAL A 217 40.95 -14.06 -12.21
CA VAL A 217 41.28 -14.53 -13.57
C VAL A 217 40.13 -15.40 -14.12
N GLY A 218 38.96 -14.80 -14.27
CA GLY A 218 37.88 -15.34 -15.10
C GLY A 218 37.92 -14.73 -16.50
N PRO A 219 37.39 -15.40 -17.55
CA PRO A 219 37.18 -14.75 -18.83
C PRO A 219 36.30 -13.52 -18.63
N THR A 220 36.64 -12.41 -19.32
CA THR A 220 35.98 -11.11 -19.17
C THR A 220 34.46 -11.28 -19.17
N GLY A 221 33.82 -10.83 -18.08
CA GLY A 221 32.46 -11.28 -17.69
C GLY A 221 31.31 -10.98 -18.65
N ASP A 222 31.61 -10.32 -19.78
CA ASP A 222 30.72 -10.15 -20.92
C ASP A 222 30.66 -11.40 -21.81
N ASN A 223 31.74 -12.19 -21.95
CA ASN A 223 31.78 -13.39 -22.80
C ASN A 223 30.82 -14.48 -22.29
N ILE A 224 30.85 -14.77 -20.99
CA ILE A 224 29.90 -15.67 -20.32
C ILE A 224 28.46 -15.13 -20.48
N VAL A 225 28.27 -13.81 -20.52
CA VAL A 225 26.96 -13.19 -20.72
C VAL A 225 26.45 -13.38 -22.14
N SER A 226 27.30 -13.33 -23.17
CA SER A 226 26.93 -13.68 -24.54
C SER A 226 26.57 -15.17 -24.67
N GLU A 227 27.44 -16.09 -24.23
CA GLU A 227 27.22 -17.55 -24.34
C GLU A 227 25.93 -18.00 -23.63
N VAL A 228 25.68 -17.50 -22.42
CA VAL A 228 24.43 -17.76 -21.68
C VAL A 228 23.22 -17.10 -22.37
N SER A 229 23.38 -15.97 -23.06
CA SER A 229 22.28 -15.36 -23.82
C SER A 229 21.92 -16.12 -25.10
N GLU A 230 22.90 -16.71 -25.78
CA GLU A 230 22.70 -17.54 -26.98
C GLU A 230 22.08 -18.89 -26.61
N THR A 231 22.63 -19.59 -25.63
CA THR A 231 22.08 -20.88 -25.17
C THR A 231 20.69 -20.78 -24.53
N ILE A 232 20.28 -19.60 -24.03
CA ILE A 232 18.88 -19.33 -23.62
C ILE A 232 18.00 -18.98 -24.83
N ALA A 233 18.52 -18.33 -25.86
CA ALA A 233 17.77 -18.05 -27.09
C ALA A 233 17.41 -19.36 -27.83
N ASP A 234 18.35 -20.29 -27.94
CA ASP A 234 18.15 -21.60 -28.58
C ASP A 234 17.21 -22.53 -27.79
N LYS A 235 17.15 -22.36 -26.46
CA LYS A 235 16.25 -23.11 -25.56
C LYS A 235 14.91 -22.42 -25.28
N ALA A 236 14.70 -21.20 -25.80
CA ALA A 236 13.46 -20.47 -25.57
C ALA A 236 12.28 -21.23 -26.21
N PRO A 237 11.26 -21.66 -25.44
CA PRO A 237 10.07 -22.23 -26.06
C PRO A 237 9.43 -21.19 -26.98
N ALA A 238 8.83 -21.65 -28.08
CA ALA A 238 8.14 -20.79 -29.05
C ALA A 238 6.83 -20.23 -28.47
N TRP A 239 6.94 -19.29 -27.52
CA TRP A 239 5.81 -18.62 -26.88
C TRP A 239 5.13 -17.64 -27.85
N GLY A 240 4.28 -18.17 -28.73
CA GLY A 240 3.43 -17.35 -29.59
C GLY A 240 3.01 -17.93 -30.92
N GLU A 241 2.71 -19.23 -31.00
CA GLU A 241 1.75 -19.79 -31.96
C GLU A 241 1.16 -21.09 -31.35
N ASP A 242 0.06 -21.60 -31.94
CA ASP A 242 -0.78 -22.71 -31.49
C ASP A 242 -1.55 -22.54 -30.16
N GLY A 243 -2.72 -23.19 -30.06
CA GLY A 243 -3.37 -23.45 -28.76
C GLY A 243 -4.49 -22.52 -28.29
N ALA A 244 -5.24 -21.87 -29.20
CA ALA A 244 -6.60 -21.43 -28.86
C ALA A 244 -7.51 -22.68 -28.78
N VAL A 245 -7.52 -23.34 -27.63
CA VAL A 245 -8.38 -24.51 -27.37
C VAL A 245 -9.73 -24.01 -26.89
N ASP A 246 -10.80 -24.29 -27.65
CA ASP A 246 -12.18 -24.08 -27.23
C ASP A 246 -12.56 -25.11 -26.13
N VAL A 247 -11.99 -24.91 -24.94
CA VAL A 247 -12.47 -25.58 -23.72
C VAL A 247 -13.84 -25.01 -23.41
N GLU A 248 -14.88 -25.85 -23.41
CA GLU A 248 -16.23 -25.41 -23.00
C GLU A 248 -16.14 -24.75 -21.63
N ALA A 249 -16.49 -23.47 -21.59
CA ALA A 249 -16.21 -22.63 -20.44
C ALA A 249 -17.22 -22.90 -19.32
N GLU A 250 -16.89 -23.86 -18.45
CA GLU A 250 -17.45 -23.90 -17.08
C GLU A 250 -17.45 -22.48 -16.52
N GLU A 251 -18.62 -22.00 -16.08
CA GLU A 251 -18.76 -20.63 -15.61
C GLU A 251 -17.93 -20.42 -14.34
N ILE A 252 -16.73 -19.87 -14.50
CA ILE A 252 -15.81 -19.61 -13.40
C ILE A 252 -16.42 -18.53 -12.51
N LYS A 253 -17.14 -18.97 -11.48
CA LYS A 253 -17.66 -18.11 -10.42
C LYS A 253 -16.51 -17.35 -9.77
N ASP A 254 -16.66 -16.03 -9.64
CA ASP A 254 -15.70 -15.24 -8.88
C ASP A 254 -15.78 -15.59 -7.39
N ILE A 255 -14.61 -15.75 -6.77
CA ILE A 255 -14.42 -15.99 -5.33
C ILE A 255 -13.57 -14.90 -4.68
N GLU A 256 -13.05 -13.94 -5.46
CA GLU A 256 -12.47 -12.72 -4.93
C GLU A 256 -13.57 -11.77 -4.46
N HIS A 257 -13.36 -11.17 -3.29
CA HIS A 257 -14.19 -10.11 -2.74
C HIS A 257 -13.30 -8.90 -2.43
N LEU A 258 -13.86 -7.70 -2.50
CA LEU A 258 -13.17 -6.49 -2.07
C LEU A 258 -13.32 -6.35 -0.55
N GLN A 259 -12.22 -6.55 0.17
CA GLN A 259 -12.15 -6.42 1.61
C GLN A 259 -11.91 -4.95 1.98
N LEU A 260 -12.88 -4.31 2.63
CA LEU A 260 -12.81 -2.95 3.17
C LEU A 260 -12.38 -3.00 4.64
N THR A 261 -11.53 -2.06 5.03
CA THR A 261 -11.24 -1.79 6.46
C THR A 261 -12.44 -1.12 7.14
N PRO A 262 -12.61 -1.24 8.47
CA PRO A 262 -13.66 -0.54 9.22
C PRO A 262 -13.69 0.97 8.95
N GLU A 263 -12.53 1.62 8.77
CA GLU A 263 -12.44 3.05 8.52
C GLU A 263 -12.84 3.43 7.09
N GLU A 264 -12.44 2.64 6.09
CA GLU A 264 -12.92 2.78 4.70
C GLU A 264 -14.45 2.60 4.62
N ALA A 265 -14.96 1.52 5.22
CA ALA A 265 -16.38 1.17 5.21
C ALA A 265 -17.23 2.21 5.97
N PHE A 266 -16.79 2.62 7.16
CA PHE A 266 -17.51 3.63 7.94
C PHE A 266 -17.51 5.00 7.25
N TYR A 267 -16.44 5.39 6.54
CA TYR A 267 -16.44 6.62 5.73
C TYR A 267 -17.42 6.52 4.54
N LEU A 268 -17.42 5.39 3.84
CA LEU A 268 -18.34 5.13 2.73
C LEU A 268 -19.82 5.16 3.16
N THR A 269 -20.16 4.60 4.33
CA THR A 269 -21.52 4.58 4.86
C THR A 269 -21.94 5.91 5.51
N TYR A 270 -21.14 6.44 6.44
CA TYR A 270 -21.53 7.60 7.24
C TYR A 270 -21.31 8.96 6.54
N VAL A 271 -20.19 9.14 5.83
CA VAL A 271 -19.83 10.43 5.22
C VAL A 271 -20.32 10.51 3.77
N LEU A 272 -20.14 9.43 3.01
CA LEU A 272 -20.48 9.42 1.59
C LEU A 272 -21.86 8.87 1.28
N GLY A 273 -22.48 8.07 2.16
CA GLY A 273 -23.79 7.44 1.91
C GLY A 273 -23.81 6.50 0.70
N ALA A 274 -22.65 5.99 0.28
CA ALA A 274 -22.46 5.22 -0.96
C ALA A 274 -22.36 3.70 -0.72
N LEU A 275 -22.44 3.26 0.55
CA LEU A 275 -22.31 1.87 0.96
C LEU A 275 -23.29 1.54 2.09
N GLU A 276 -24.12 0.53 1.87
CA GLU A 276 -24.94 -0.13 2.90
C GLU A 276 -24.23 -1.39 3.39
N ILE A 277 -24.15 -1.55 4.71
CA ILE A 277 -23.49 -2.70 5.34
C ILE A 277 -24.56 -3.60 5.97
N VAL A 278 -24.49 -4.89 5.70
CA VAL A 278 -25.47 -5.91 6.06
C VAL A 278 -24.80 -6.96 6.94
N ASP A 279 -25.55 -7.58 7.87
CA ASP A 279 -25.05 -8.72 8.67
C ASP A 279 -24.84 -9.93 7.75
N GLY A 280 -23.64 -10.53 7.79
CA GLY A 280 -23.25 -11.63 6.89
C GLY A 280 -23.92 -12.99 7.19
N ASN A 281 -24.57 -13.15 8.34
CA ASN A 281 -25.04 -14.45 8.85
C ASN A 281 -26.34 -15.01 8.20
N TYR A 282 -26.66 -14.67 6.95
CA TYR A 282 -27.91 -15.11 6.31
C TYR A 282 -27.74 -16.27 5.31
N LEU A 283 -27.70 -17.50 5.84
CA LEU A 283 -27.81 -18.73 5.06
C LEU A 283 -29.25 -18.96 4.54
N GLY A 284 -29.58 -18.25 3.45
CA GLY A 284 -30.61 -18.65 2.50
C GLY A 284 -31.96 -17.94 2.57
N GLY A 285 -32.28 -17.19 1.51
CA GLY A 285 -33.66 -17.04 1.03
C GLY A 285 -34.48 -15.85 1.53
N ILE A 286 -34.69 -14.88 0.62
CA ILE A 286 -35.93 -14.08 0.53
C ILE A 286 -36.33 -13.33 1.82
N THR A 287 -35.49 -12.40 2.26
CA THR A 287 -35.95 -11.06 2.72
C THR A 287 -34.78 -10.08 2.64
N ALA A 288 -35.05 -8.82 2.31
CA ALA A 288 -34.01 -7.79 2.34
C ALA A 288 -33.67 -7.47 3.81
N THR A 289 -32.50 -7.90 4.26
CA THR A 289 -31.97 -7.59 5.58
C THR A 289 -31.69 -6.08 5.70
N PRO A 290 -32.13 -5.41 6.78
CA PRO A 290 -31.97 -3.97 6.92
C PRO A 290 -30.49 -3.59 7.07
N ALA A 291 -30.08 -2.50 6.43
CA ALA A 291 -28.72 -1.98 6.54
C ALA A 291 -28.41 -1.56 7.99
N LEU A 292 -27.22 -1.94 8.46
CA LEU A 292 -26.72 -1.66 9.79
C LEU A 292 -26.49 -0.15 9.96
N PRO A 293 -27.16 0.52 10.93
CA PRO A 293 -27.11 1.97 11.04
C PRO A 293 -25.77 2.45 11.59
N ALA A 294 -25.34 3.65 11.19
CA ALA A 294 -24.02 4.20 11.51
C ALA A 294 -23.70 4.24 13.03
N TRP A 295 -24.68 4.46 13.91
CA TRP A 295 -24.48 4.43 15.37
C TRP A 295 -24.12 3.03 15.88
N TYR A 296 -24.64 1.98 15.25
CA TYR A 296 -24.35 0.59 15.58
C TYR A 296 -22.97 0.20 15.06
N LEU A 297 -22.67 0.54 13.80
CA LEU A 297 -21.35 0.34 13.19
C LEU A 297 -20.24 1.02 14.01
N LEU A 298 -20.45 2.24 14.49
CA LEU A 298 -19.50 2.94 15.36
C LEU A 298 -19.22 2.15 16.65
N ARG A 299 -20.26 1.69 17.37
CA ARG A 299 -20.10 0.86 18.57
C ARG A 299 -19.44 -0.50 18.26
N LEU A 300 -19.80 -1.13 17.14
CA LEU A 300 -19.30 -2.43 16.72
C LEU A 300 -17.80 -2.38 16.40
N TYR A 301 -17.37 -1.42 15.58
CA TYR A 301 -15.96 -1.25 15.23
C TYR A 301 -15.12 -0.77 16.42
N SER A 302 -15.67 0.06 17.32
CA SER A 302 -15.01 0.38 18.59
C SER A 302 -14.82 -0.83 19.51
N ALA A 303 -15.75 -1.79 19.53
CA ALA A 303 -15.62 -3.02 20.32
C ALA A 303 -14.57 -3.98 19.74
N TYR A 304 -14.58 -4.22 18.42
CA TYR A 304 -13.56 -5.03 17.74
C TYR A 304 -12.16 -4.40 17.74
N ALA A 305 -12.04 -3.10 18.03
CA ALA A 305 -10.76 -2.41 18.16
C ALA A 305 -10.05 -2.63 19.51
N LEU A 306 -10.71 -3.32 20.46
CA LEU A 306 -10.12 -3.76 21.72
C LEU A 306 -9.34 -5.07 21.55
N SER A 307 -8.26 -5.25 22.30
CA SER A 307 -7.41 -6.45 22.23
C SER A 307 -7.00 -6.87 23.65
N PRO A 308 -7.45 -8.04 24.16
CA PRO A 308 -8.34 -9.00 23.50
C PRO A 308 -9.73 -8.41 23.22
N VAL A 309 -10.45 -9.02 22.28
CA VAL A 309 -11.84 -8.69 21.96
C VAL A 309 -12.76 -9.24 23.07
N ASP A 310 -13.75 -8.44 23.47
CA ASP A 310 -14.75 -8.87 24.45
C ASP A 310 -16.00 -9.41 23.74
N ASP A 311 -16.09 -10.74 23.65
CA ASP A 311 -17.24 -11.43 23.05
C ASP A 311 -18.53 -11.20 23.84
N ALA A 312 -18.48 -11.01 25.17
CA ALA A 312 -19.65 -10.73 25.97
C ALA A 312 -20.20 -9.32 25.69
N ALA A 313 -19.32 -8.34 25.51
CA ALA A 313 -19.66 -7.00 25.04
C ALA A 313 -20.31 -7.02 23.64
N ILE A 314 -19.73 -7.76 22.70
CA ILE A 314 -20.25 -7.88 21.33
C ILE A 314 -21.61 -8.60 21.30
N ILE A 315 -21.75 -9.71 22.04
CA ILE A 315 -23.03 -10.42 22.19
C ILE A 315 -24.07 -9.50 22.86
N GLY A 316 -23.67 -8.69 23.85
CA GLY A 316 -24.49 -7.65 24.45
C GLY A 316 -24.95 -6.61 23.44
N LEU A 317 -24.03 -6.07 22.63
CA LEU A 317 -24.30 -5.07 21.60
C LEU A 317 -25.22 -5.61 20.49
N LYS A 318 -25.04 -6.86 20.03
CA LYS A 318 -25.93 -7.54 19.09
C LYS A 318 -27.33 -7.73 19.67
N LYS A 319 -27.44 -8.20 20.93
CA LYS A 319 -28.72 -8.32 21.65
C LYS A 319 -29.40 -6.96 21.79
N LEU A 320 -28.66 -5.90 22.11
CA LEU A 320 -29.17 -4.52 22.19
C LEU A 320 -29.72 -4.02 20.86
N PHE A 321 -29.02 -4.27 19.75
CA PHE A 321 -29.49 -3.91 18.42
C PHE A 321 -30.75 -4.69 18.03
N GLN A 322 -30.74 -6.03 18.12
CA GLN A 322 -31.92 -6.85 17.82
C GLN A 322 -33.13 -6.51 18.72
N TYR A 323 -32.90 -6.19 20.00
CA TYR A 323 -33.94 -5.74 20.92
C TYR A 323 -34.49 -4.36 20.54
N ARG A 324 -33.61 -3.41 20.14
CA ARG A 324 -34.01 -2.08 19.67
C ARG A 324 -34.81 -2.14 18.36
N GLU A 325 -34.40 -2.94 17.37
CA GLU A 325 -35.14 -3.10 16.11
C GLU A 325 -36.53 -3.71 16.35
N ARG A 326 -36.63 -4.72 17.24
CA ARG A 326 -37.94 -5.28 17.67
C ARG A 326 -38.78 -4.29 18.48
N LEU A 327 -38.15 -3.41 19.26
CA LEU A 327 -38.83 -2.42 20.11
C LEU A 327 -38.91 -1.00 19.53
N ALA A 328 -38.59 -0.80 18.25
CA ALA A 328 -38.93 0.42 17.52
C ALA A 328 -40.45 0.71 17.53
N GLN A 329 -41.27 -0.28 17.92
CA GLN A 329 -42.71 -0.16 18.12
C GLN A 329 -43.15 0.10 19.59
N LYS A 330 -42.30 -0.07 20.62
CA LYS A 330 -42.69 0.09 22.04
C LYS A 330 -41.57 0.60 22.95
N THR A 331 -41.88 1.68 23.67
CA THR A 331 -41.00 2.44 24.56
C THR A 331 -40.60 1.69 25.85
N ALA A 332 -39.66 0.76 25.76
CA ALA A 332 -39.05 0.10 26.93
C ALA A 332 -37.66 0.68 27.26
N ALA A 333 -37.25 0.60 28.52
CA ALA A 333 -35.90 0.93 28.94
C ALA A 333 -34.89 -0.07 28.33
N LEU A 334 -33.95 0.42 27.54
CA LEU A 334 -32.91 -0.37 26.90
C LEU A 334 -31.79 -0.67 27.92
N PRO A 335 -31.21 -1.89 27.96
CA PRO A 335 -30.04 -2.16 28.80
C PRO A 335 -28.87 -1.24 28.47
N ASN A 336 -27.98 -1.00 29.45
CA ASN A 336 -26.87 -0.09 29.25
C ASN A 336 -25.90 -0.62 28.18
N ALA A 337 -25.48 0.26 27.25
CA ALA A 337 -24.48 -0.07 26.24
C ALA A 337 -23.08 0.09 26.83
N GLN A 338 -22.09 -0.66 26.32
CA GLN A 338 -20.71 -0.44 26.70
C GLN A 338 -20.23 0.92 26.20
N GLN A 339 -19.67 1.70 27.12
CA GLN A 339 -19.10 3.02 26.88
C GLN A 339 -17.89 2.91 25.93
N ILE A 340 -17.81 3.80 24.94
CA ILE A 340 -16.63 3.92 24.08
C ILE A 340 -15.63 4.89 24.72
N ASP A 341 -14.40 4.43 24.97
CA ASP A 341 -13.29 5.29 25.40
C ASP A 341 -12.95 6.35 24.34
N PRO A 342 -12.68 7.61 24.72
CA PRO A 342 -12.36 8.67 23.77
C PRO A 342 -11.02 8.46 23.03
N ASP A 343 -10.14 7.58 23.51
CA ASP A 343 -8.90 7.21 22.81
C ASP A 343 -8.91 5.82 22.17
N ASN A 344 -10.12 5.26 21.95
CA ASN A 344 -10.31 3.98 21.29
C ASN A 344 -9.57 3.92 19.94
N SER A 345 -8.87 2.81 19.70
CA SER A 345 -8.00 2.58 18.54
C SER A 345 -8.69 2.82 17.19
N PHE A 346 -9.96 2.43 17.04
CA PHE A 346 -10.73 2.70 15.83
C PHE A 346 -11.10 4.18 15.68
N LEU A 347 -11.43 4.89 16.77
CA LEU A 347 -11.77 6.33 16.68
C LEU A 347 -10.56 7.16 16.29
N LEU A 348 -9.40 6.96 16.92
CA LEU A 348 -8.17 7.69 16.59
C LEU A 348 -7.76 7.48 15.12
N LYS A 349 -7.87 6.22 14.65
CA LYS A 349 -7.67 5.86 13.25
C LYS A 349 -8.68 6.51 12.31
N TYR A 350 -9.97 6.39 12.60
CA TYR A 350 -11.04 6.93 11.78
C TYR A 350 -11.00 8.46 11.68
N VAL A 351 -10.70 9.18 12.76
CA VAL A 351 -10.54 10.64 12.74
C VAL A 351 -9.41 11.07 11.79
N VAL A 352 -8.26 10.38 11.83
CA VAL A 352 -7.13 10.65 10.92
C VAL A 352 -7.44 10.21 9.48
N TYR A 353 -8.13 9.08 9.30
CA TYR A 353 -8.61 8.61 8.01
C TYR A 353 -9.57 9.61 7.36
N HIS A 354 -10.57 10.05 8.11
CA HIS A 354 -11.56 11.07 7.71
C HIS A 354 -10.88 12.37 7.31
N HIS A 355 -9.94 12.86 8.11
CA HIS A 355 -9.14 14.06 7.83
C HIS A 355 -8.45 13.95 6.46
N PHE A 356 -7.65 12.91 6.24
CA PHE A 356 -6.91 12.77 4.98
C PHE A 356 -7.78 12.46 3.76
N ARG A 357 -8.88 11.68 3.89
CA ARG A 357 -9.86 11.51 2.78
C ARG A 357 -10.55 12.83 2.43
N SER A 358 -10.88 13.65 3.41
CA SER A 358 -11.51 14.97 3.20
C SER A 358 -10.56 15.98 2.55
N LEU A 359 -9.24 15.83 2.77
CA LEU A 359 -8.18 16.52 2.03
C LEU A 359 -7.88 15.91 0.64
N GLY A 360 -8.64 14.89 0.21
CA GLY A 360 -8.52 14.27 -1.11
C GLY A 360 -7.48 13.16 -1.25
N TRP A 361 -6.70 12.85 -0.20
CA TRP A 361 -5.70 11.77 -0.26
C TRP A 361 -6.35 10.40 -0.36
N VAL A 362 -5.74 9.49 -1.12
CA VAL A 362 -6.06 8.05 -1.05
C VAL A 362 -5.25 7.46 0.10
N VAL A 363 -5.95 7.11 1.19
CA VAL A 363 -5.39 6.59 2.45
C VAL A 363 -5.42 5.06 2.43
N ARG A 364 -4.31 4.39 2.78
CA ARG A 364 -4.22 2.92 2.82
C ARG A 364 -3.44 2.41 4.04
N PRO A 365 -3.71 1.19 4.55
CA PRO A 365 -2.99 0.63 5.71
C PRO A 365 -1.47 0.58 5.53
N GLY A 366 -0.74 1.09 6.53
CA GLY A 366 0.71 1.30 6.49
C GLY A 366 1.57 0.22 7.13
N ILE A 367 0.98 -0.81 7.73
CA ILE A 367 1.64 -1.85 8.56
C ILE A 367 2.93 -2.43 7.96
N LYS A 368 3.00 -2.57 6.62
CA LYS A 368 4.19 -3.04 5.86
C LYS A 368 5.42 -2.14 6.00
N PHE A 369 5.26 -0.94 6.56
CA PHE A 369 6.29 0.08 6.75
C PHE A 369 6.32 0.61 8.19
N ALA A 370 5.76 -0.13 9.15
CA ALA A 370 5.72 0.23 10.58
C ALA A 370 5.13 1.63 10.88
N VAL A 371 4.02 1.96 10.20
CA VAL A 371 3.20 3.16 10.39
C VAL A 371 1.71 2.79 10.20
N ASP A 372 0.77 3.58 10.71
CA ASP A 372 -0.66 3.27 10.62
C ASP A 372 -1.20 3.38 9.19
N TYR A 373 -0.86 4.46 8.49
CA TYR A 373 -1.36 4.73 7.14
C TYR A 373 -0.27 5.17 6.14
N LEU A 374 -0.62 5.10 4.87
CA LEU A 374 0.12 5.61 3.72
C LEU A 374 -0.78 6.55 2.93
N LEU A 375 -0.24 7.68 2.48
CA LEU A 375 -0.96 8.66 1.65
C LEU A 375 -0.47 8.61 0.20
N TYR A 376 -1.41 8.52 -0.73
CA TYR A 376 -1.20 8.58 -2.18
C TYR A 376 -2.00 9.76 -2.75
N LEU A 377 -1.35 10.64 -3.53
CA LEU A 377 -2.00 11.85 -4.07
C LEU A 377 -3.14 11.52 -5.07
N ARG A 378 -2.95 10.51 -5.92
CA ARG A 378 -3.95 10.02 -6.89
C ARG A 378 -4.27 8.52 -6.75
N GLY A 379 -3.69 7.84 -5.77
CA GLY A 379 -3.83 6.40 -5.56
C GLY A 379 -2.75 5.51 -6.21
N PRO A 380 -2.71 4.22 -5.87
CA PRO A 380 -1.56 3.33 -6.14
C PRO A 380 -1.29 2.99 -7.61
N ALA A 381 -2.26 3.19 -8.51
CA ALA A 381 -2.07 2.95 -9.95
C ALA A 381 -1.19 4.01 -10.64
N PHE A 382 -1.13 5.23 -10.07
CA PHE A 382 -0.41 6.37 -10.64
C PHE A 382 0.99 6.54 -10.06
N HIS A 383 1.09 6.54 -8.73
CA HIS A 383 2.32 6.88 -8.00
C HIS A 383 2.49 6.00 -6.75
N HIS A 384 3.70 5.96 -6.21
CA HIS A 384 3.95 5.38 -4.89
C HIS A 384 3.44 6.30 -3.78
N ALA A 385 3.15 5.75 -2.60
CA ALA A 385 2.85 6.56 -1.42
C ALA A 385 4.02 7.47 -1.05
N GLU A 386 3.73 8.74 -0.83
CA GLU A 386 4.71 9.80 -0.54
C GLU A 386 4.96 9.92 0.98
N PHE A 387 3.88 9.82 1.76
CA PHE A 387 3.89 9.96 3.21
C PHE A 387 3.55 8.64 3.90
N GLY A 388 4.26 8.36 5.01
CA GLY A 388 3.88 7.39 6.02
C GLY A 388 3.37 8.11 7.25
N VAL A 389 2.14 7.81 7.67
CA VAL A 389 1.43 8.48 8.76
C VAL A 389 1.46 7.62 10.02
N GLN A 390 2.05 8.16 11.08
CA GLN A 390 2.05 7.57 12.42
C GLN A 390 1.11 8.38 13.33
N ILE A 391 0.08 7.73 13.85
CA ILE A 391 -0.89 8.35 14.76
C ILE A 391 -0.31 8.39 16.18
N ILE A 392 -0.53 9.49 16.89
CA ILE A 392 -0.12 9.70 18.28
C ILE A 392 -1.30 10.35 19.03
N PRO A 393 -1.88 9.72 20.06
CA PRO A 393 -2.84 10.40 20.93
C PRO A 393 -2.13 11.47 21.77
N SER A 394 -2.79 12.62 21.93
CA SER A 394 -2.35 13.79 22.68
C SER A 394 -3.41 14.14 23.73
N TYR A 395 -3.03 14.26 25.00
CA TYR A 395 -3.96 14.45 26.10
C TYR A 395 -3.80 15.86 26.68
N SER A 396 -3.92 16.89 25.82
CA SER A 396 -3.73 18.29 26.22
C SER A 396 -4.91 18.88 27.02
N HIS A 397 -6.11 18.32 26.87
CA HIS A 397 -7.33 18.82 27.52
C HIS A 397 -7.23 18.76 29.06
N PRO A 398 -7.66 19.81 29.81
CA PRO A 398 -7.50 19.90 31.26
C PRO A 398 -7.96 18.67 32.04
N TYR A 399 -9.08 18.04 31.63
CA TYR A 399 -9.61 16.76 32.13
C TYR A 399 -8.52 15.72 32.45
N TRP A 400 -7.55 15.54 31.56
CA TRP A 400 -6.49 14.51 31.71
C TRP A 400 -5.44 14.86 32.77
N SER A 401 -5.48 16.07 33.31
CA SER A 401 -4.56 16.60 34.32
C SER A 401 -5.23 16.88 35.68
N GLU A 402 -6.54 16.63 35.81
CA GLU A 402 -7.31 16.91 37.03
C GLU A 402 -7.03 15.93 38.19
N THR A 403 -6.74 14.65 37.89
CA THR A 403 -6.58 13.60 38.90
C THR A 403 -5.26 12.83 38.73
N PRO A 404 -4.64 12.33 39.81
CA PRO A 404 -3.36 11.59 39.72
C PRO A 404 -3.47 10.31 38.87
N GLU A 405 -4.66 9.70 38.83
CA GLU A 405 -4.95 8.53 38.00
C GLU A 405 -4.94 8.87 36.50
N ARG A 406 -5.60 9.97 36.11
CA ARG A 406 -5.60 10.44 34.70
C ARG A 406 -4.22 10.92 34.27
N ILE A 407 -3.46 11.56 35.16
CA ILE A 407 -2.05 11.93 34.92
C ILE A 407 -1.19 10.67 34.68
N LYS A 408 -1.35 9.63 35.50
CA LYS A 408 -0.65 8.35 35.32
C LYS A 408 -1.04 7.67 33.99
N TYR A 409 -2.33 7.65 33.65
CA TYR A 409 -2.85 7.11 32.40
C TYR A 409 -2.27 7.86 31.18
N LYS A 410 -2.32 9.19 31.19
CA LYS A 410 -1.72 10.06 30.19
C LYS A 410 -0.23 9.74 30.00
N ASN A 411 0.55 9.73 31.08
CA ASN A 411 1.98 9.43 31.03
C ASN A 411 2.26 8.03 30.42
N GLN A 412 1.39 7.04 30.69
CA GLN A 412 1.51 5.69 30.12
C GLN A 412 1.15 5.65 28.62
N LYS A 413 0.17 6.44 28.15
CA LYS A 413 -0.22 6.50 26.72
C LYS A 413 0.70 7.39 25.88
N GLU A 414 1.20 8.48 26.45
CA GLU A 414 2.13 9.40 25.78
C GLU A 414 3.57 8.88 25.76
N SER A 415 3.99 8.03 26.72
CA SER A 415 5.36 7.51 26.77
C SER A 415 5.74 6.68 25.53
N LYS A 416 6.59 7.27 24.69
CA LYS A 416 7.21 6.68 23.51
C LYS A 416 8.68 7.05 23.52
N ASP A 417 9.55 6.06 23.40
CA ASP A 417 10.99 6.26 23.54
C ASP A 417 11.66 6.67 22.23
N TRP A 418 12.86 7.24 22.33
CA TRP A 418 13.66 7.58 21.16
C TRP A 418 13.97 6.35 20.30
N TRP A 419 14.03 5.14 20.87
CA TRP A 419 14.23 3.90 20.10
C TRP A 419 13.01 3.53 19.25
N TRP A 420 11.78 3.70 19.73
CA TRP A 420 10.56 3.60 18.92
C TRP A 420 10.61 4.59 17.75
N PHE A 421 10.89 5.86 18.04
CA PHE A 421 10.91 6.90 17.01
C PHE A 421 12.01 6.64 15.96
N HIS A 422 13.22 6.28 16.39
CA HIS A 422 14.31 5.91 15.48
C HIS A 422 14.01 4.64 14.67
N ARG A 423 13.30 3.65 15.22
CA ARG A 423 12.85 2.46 14.47
C ARG A 423 11.90 2.84 13.34
N VAL A 424 10.83 3.60 13.64
CA VAL A 424 9.84 4.05 12.64
C VAL A 424 10.51 4.90 11.55
N ASN A 425 11.28 5.91 11.96
CA ASN A 425 12.00 6.79 11.02
C ASN A 425 13.04 6.02 10.16
N ARG A 426 13.72 5.02 10.70
CA ARG A 426 14.66 4.17 9.93
C ARG A 426 13.95 3.34 8.86
N VAL A 427 12.75 2.84 9.14
CA VAL A 427 11.95 2.13 8.11
C VAL A 427 11.50 3.10 7.01
N GLN A 428 10.91 4.25 7.38
CA GLN A 428 10.41 5.25 6.42
C GLN A 428 11.52 5.80 5.51
N THR A 429 12.69 6.14 6.08
CA THR A 429 13.84 6.61 5.30
C THR A 429 14.40 5.53 4.37
N ALA A 430 14.44 4.25 4.79
CA ALA A 430 14.86 3.14 3.94
C ALA A 430 13.92 2.88 2.74
N VAL A 431 12.62 3.18 2.87
CA VAL A 431 11.63 3.08 1.78
C VAL A 431 11.33 4.42 1.08
N MET A 432 12.18 5.43 1.31
CA MET A 432 12.11 6.76 0.72
C MET A 432 10.75 7.45 0.89
N LYS A 433 10.20 7.42 2.11
CA LYS A 433 8.95 8.10 2.49
C LYS A 433 9.19 9.19 3.51
N THR A 434 8.36 10.22 3.46
CA THR A 434 8.34 11.27 4.48
C THR A 434 7.46 10.80 5.64
N LEU A 435 8.02 10.75 6.85
CA LEU A 435 7.27 10.43 8.06
C LEU A 435 6.44 11.65 8.49
N VAL A 436 5.14 11.46 8.66
CA VAL A 436 4.23 12.46 9.26
C VAL A 436 3.76 11.90 10.60
N LEU A 437 4.05 12.63 11.67
CA LEU A 437 3.48 12.37 12.98
C LEU A 437 2.14 13.11 13.05
N VAL A 438 1.07 12.41 13.36
CA VAL A 438 -0.28 12.97 13.41
C VAL A 438 -0.79 12.90 14.84
N TYR A 439 -0.77 14.04 15.51
CA TYR A 439 -1.22 14.20 16.88
C TYR A 439 -2.74 14.39 16.89
N VAL A 440 -3.46 13.49 17.56
CA VAL A 440 -4.91 13.57 17.75
C VAL A 440 -5.18 13.99 19.18
N GLU A 441 -5.77 15.17 19.38
CA GLU A 441 -6.23 15.59 20.70
C GLU A 441 -7.40 14.72 21.15
N VAL A 442 -7.22 14.08 22.31
CA VAL A 442 -8.21 13.21 22.92
C VAL A 442 -9.16 14.06 23.79
N PRO A 443 -10.46 14.14 23.46
CA PRO A 443 -11.44 14.86 24.27
C PRO A 443 -11.73 14.12 25.59
N PRO A 444 -12.45 14.74 26.54
CA PRO A 444 -13.08 14.01 27.64
C PRO A 444 -14.00 12.88 27.13
N PRO A 445 -14.34 11.89 27.98
CA PRO A 445 -15.41 10.95 27.70
C PRO A 445 -16.71 11.67 27.30
N TRP A 446 -17.35 11.19 26.25
CA TRP A 446 -18.57 11.79 25.66
C TRP A 446 -19.71 10.77 25.50
N ASP A 447 -19.40 9.48 25.67
CA ASP A 447 -20.35 8.38 25.74
C ASP A 447 -20.67 8.08 27.22
N GLY A 448 -21.85 7.51 27.50
CA GLY A 448 -22.30 7.19 28.86
C GLY A 448 -22.77 8.38 29.71
N GLU A 449 -22.37 9.62 29.42
CA GLU A 449 -22.81 10.80 30.18
C GLU A 449 -24.25 11.23 29.83
N THR A 450 -25.18 10.83 30.73
CA THR A 450 -26.48 11.47 31.01
C THR A 450 -27.38 11.81 29.80
N LYS A 451 -27.73 10.81 28.98
CA LYS A 451 -28.85 10.92 28.02
C LYS A 451 -29.84 9.75 28.10
N GLN A 452 -31.13 10.05 27.98
CA GLN A 452 -32.24 9.08 28.04
C GLN A 452 -32.18 8.00 26.95
N ASN A 453 -31.44 8.24 25.87
CA ASN A 453 -31.21 7.32 24.76
C ASN A 453 -29.73 6.89 24.68
N ALA A 454 -29.29 5.97 25.55
CA ALA A 454 -27.88 5.50 25.62
C ALA A 454 -27.31 4.93 24.29
N LEU A 455 -28.17 4.59 23.33
CA LEU A 455 -27.80 4.04 22.02
C LEU A 455 -27.85 5.05 20.86
N SER A 456 -28.20 6.33 21.10
CA SER A 456 -28.14 7.37 20.05
C SER A 456 -26.93 8.28 20.24
N ILE A 457 -25.82 7.92 19.61
CA ILE A 457 -24.62 8.77 19.51
C ILE A 457 -24.82 9.78 18.38
N ASP A 458 -24.67 11.08 18.66
CA ASP A 458 -24.50 12.10 17.62
C ASP A 458 -23.03 12.09 17.15
N ILE A 459 -22.77 11.25 16.16
CA ILE A 459 -21.45 11.01 15.57
C ILE A 459 -20.85 12.32 15.03
N GLY A 460 -21.70 13.24 14.53
CA GLY A 460 -21.28 14.51 13.96
C GLY A 460 -20.84 15.53 15.00
N GLN A 461 -21.34 15.44 16.23
CA GLN A 461 -20.81 16.23 17.36
C GLN A 461 -19.59 15.56 17.99
N VAL A 462 -19.58 14.23 18.09
CA VAL A 462 -18.42 13.47 18.59
C VAL A 462 -17.16 13.74 17.76
N LEU A 463 -17.23 13.66 16.43
CA LEU A 463 -16.06 13.88 15.57
C LEU A 463 -15.51 15.31 15.65
N LYS A 464 -16.32 16.31 16.05
CA LYS A 464 -15.89 17.71 16.23
C LYS A 464 -15.14 17.98 17.53
N THR A 465 -15.17 17.09 18.52
CA THR A 465 -14.41 17.29 19.76
C THR A 465 -12.95 16.86 19.62
N TYR A 466 -12.61 16.08 18.60
CA TYR A 466 -11.24 15.72 18.24
C TYR A 466 -10.59 16.82 17.41
N THR A 467 -9.30 17.05 17.62
CA THR A 467 -8.48 17.95 16.79
C THR A 467 -7.27 17.20 16.25
N VAL A 468 -7.00 17.33 14.95
CA VAL A 468 -5.86 16.70 14.27
C VAL A 468 -4.76 17.74 14.02
N ARG A 469 -3.51 17.41 14.37
CA ARG A 469 -2.32 18.24 14.12
C ARG A 469 -1.24 17.44 13.41
N GLU A 470 -0.83 17.89 12.23
CA GLU A 470 0.19 17.24 11.41
C GLU A 470 1.58 17.81 11.68
N VAL A 471 2.57 16.94 11.91
CA VAL A 471 3.99 17.31 12.07
C VAL A 471 4.82 16.48 11.10
N VAL A 472 5.26 17.11 10.00
CA VAL A 472 6.06 16.47 8.95
C VAL A 472 7.52 16.37 9.38
N PHE A 473 7.98 15.17 9.74
CA PHE A 473 9.36 14.95 10.14
C PHE A 473 10.28 14.83 8.92
N LYS A 474 11.27 15.74 8.84
CA LYS A 474 12.31 15.73 7.81
C LYS A 474 13.68 15.73 8.48
N ARG A 475 14.62 14.95 7.96
CA ARG A 475 16.02 14.98 8.40
C ARG A 475 16.62 16.35 8.07
N TRP A 476 16.89 17.15 9.11
CA TRP A 476 17.63 18.40 8.97
C TRP A 476 19.03 18.14 8.38
N SER A 477 19.42 18.96 7.41
CA SER A 477 20.71 18.87 6.72
C SER A 477 21.38 20.24 6.66
N PRO A 478 22.60 20.43 7.19
CA PRO A 478 23.31 21.72 7.19
C PRO A 478 23.49 22.37 5.80
N SER A 479 23.37 21.57 4.74
CA SER A 479 23.48 21.99 3.33
C SER A 479 22.14 22.33 2.66
N ARG A 480 21.00 22.14 3.35
CA ARG A 480 19.64 22.34 2.79
C ARG A 480 18.67 23.06 3.73
N ASN A 481 19.10 23.37 4.95
CA ASN A 481 18.28 23.90 6.05
C ASN A 481 19.08 24.88 6.91
N ARG A 482 19.92 25.70 6.26
CA ARG A 482 20.78 26.72 6.89
C ARG A 482 20.18 28.13 6.78
N ASP A 483 19.27 28.29 5.82
CA ASP A 483 18.34 29.40 5.66
C ASP A 483 17.01 29.03 6.35
#